data_AF-A0A939JSV8-F1
#
_entry.id   AF-A0A939JSV8-F1
#
_cell.length_a   1.000
_cell.length_b   1.000
_cell.length_c   1.000
_cell.angle_alpha   90.00
_cell.angle_beta   90.00
_cell.angle_gamma   90.00
#
_symmetry.space_group_name_H-M   'P 1'
#
loop_
_entity.id
_entity.type
_entity.pdbx_description
1 polymer ?
#
loop_
_entity_poly.entity_id
_entity_poly.type
_entity_poly.pdbx_seq_one_letter_code
_entity_poly.pdbx_strand_id
1 'polypeptide(L)'
;MVDPLSLEAITTAVTAAAGSVGTEAGRQAWGSLADLARRAFGRGRQEADGAAAALPLDPASGPQNQALAALLFGRAFQDEAFAAEYRRWEESARAVYTSVDNSTVVNSVSGEARVRTLYQGRDITVRPH
;
A
#
# COMPACT_ATOMS: atom_id res chain seq x y z
N MET A 1 3.00 20.33 9.01
CA MET A 1 3.37 18.95 8.64
C MET A 1 2.16 18.08 8.98
N VAL A 2 1.53 17.45 7.99
CA VAL A 2 0.39 16.56 8.24
C VAL A 2 0.95 15.30 8.90
N ASP A 3 0.38 14.87 10.03
CA ASP A 3 0.74 13.61 10.66
C ASP A 3 0.34 12.46 9.71
N PRO A 4 1.28 11.63 9.23
CA PRO A 4 0.97 10.50 8.34
C PRO A 4 0.08 9.44 8.99
N LEU A 5 -0.07 9.47 10.32
CA LEU A 5 -0.98 8.60 11.06
C LEU A 5 -2.34 9.24 11.36
N SER A 6 -2.58 10.48 10.94
CA SER A 6 -3.92 11.07 11.04
C SER A 6 -4.91 10.30 10.16
N LEU A 7 -6.17 10.20 10.62
CA LEU A 7 -7.22 9.51 9.87
C LEU A 7 -7.37 10.07 8.44
N GLU A 8 -7.21 11.38 8.27
CA GLU A 8 -7.26 12.05 6.97
C GLU A 8 -6.10 11.61 6.06
N ALA A 9 -4.87 11.59 6.59
CA ALA A 9 -3.70 11.14 5.83
C ALA A 9 -3.81 9.66 5.43
N ILE A 10 -4.28 8.80 6.33
CA ILE A 10 -4.51 7.38 6.05
C ILE A 10 -5.61 7.21 5.01
N THR A 11 -6.73 7.90 5.13
CA THR A 11 -7.82 7.85 4.16
C THR A 11 -7.36 8.29 2.77
N THR A 12 -6.54 9.35 2.72
CA THR A 12 -5.95 9.87 1.48
C THR A 12 -5.04 8.83 0.84
N ALA A 13 -4.12 8.22 1.61
CA ALA A 13 -3.18 7.22 1.10
C ALA A 13 -3.91 5.95 0.61
N VAL A 14 -4.91 5.47 1.35
CA VAL A 14 -5.74 4.31 0.94
C VAL A 14 -6.49 4.62 -0.36
N THR A 15 -7.13 5.78 -0.45
CA THR A 15 -7.89 6.19 -1.64
C THR A 15 -6.98 6.40 -2.85
N ALA A 16 -5.79 6.97 -2.65
CA ALA A 16 -4.80 7.15 -3.70
C ALA A 16 -4.26 5.82 -4.21
N ALA A 17 -3.93 4.89 -3.31
CA ALA A 17 -3.52 3.53 -3.67
C ALA A 17 -4.63 2.81 -4.45
N ALA A 18 -5.88 2.86 -3.96
CA ALA A 18 -7.04 2.27 -4.61
C ALA A 18 -7.30 2.89 -6.00
N GLY A 19 -7.19 4.21 -6.15
CA GLY A 19 -7.34 4.91 -7.43
C GLY A 19 -6.24 4.58 -8.44
N SER A 20 -5.07 4.15 -7.96
CA SER A 20 -3.91 3.85 -8.81
C SER A 20 -3.89 2.42 -9.38
N VAL A 21 -4.80 1.52 -8.97
CA VAL A 21 -4.82 0.10 -9.37
C VAL A 21 -4.99 -0.15 -10.88
N GLY A 22 -5.34 0.87 -11.66
CA GLY A 22 -5.29 0.81 -13.12
C GLY A 22 -3.86 0.62 -13.67
N THR A 23 -2.84 1.00 -12.90
CA THR A 23 -1.41 0.86 -13.25
C THR A 23 -0.78 -0.34 -12.54
N GLU A 24 0.31 -0.88 -13.09
CA GLU A 24 1.05 -1.99 -12.43
C GLU A 24 1.64 -1.54 -11.09
N ALA A 25 2.24 -0.36 -11.06
CA ALA A 25 2.80 0.21 -9.83
C ALA A 25 1.71 0.41 -8.75
N GLY A 26 0.52 0.87 -9.15
CA GLY A 26 -0.60 1.03 -8.23
C GLY A 26 -1.21 -0.29 -7.75
N ARG A 27 -1.24 -1.34 -8.60
CA ARG A 27 -1.60 -2.70 -8.15
C ARG A 27 -0.63 -3.21 -7.11
N GLN A 28 0.67 -2.98 -7.31
CA GLN A 28 1.70 -3.35 -6.34
C GLN A 28 1.55 -2.57 -5.03
N ALA A 29 1.29 -1.26 -5.10
CA ALA A 29 1.04 -0.43 -3.93
C ALA A 29 -0.20 -0.91 -3.14
N TRP A 30 -1.31 -1.17 -3.81
CA TRP A 30 -2.52 -1.72 -3.19
C TRP A 30 -2.30 -3.11 -2.61
N GLY A 31 -1.60 -4.00 -3.33
CA GLY A 31 -1.28 -5.34 -2.87
C GLY A 31 -0.43 -5.33 -1.59
N SER A 32 0.61 -4.50 -1.54
CA SER A 32 1.44 -4.37 -0.35
C SER A 32 0.69 -3.80 0.86
N LEU A 33 -0.24 -2.85 0.64
CA LEU A 33 -1.14 -2.34 1.68
C LEU A 33 -2.08 -3.43 2.20
N ALA A 34 -2.69 -4.20 1.29
CA ALA A 34 -3.56 -5.31 1.64
C ALA A 34 -2.82 -6.38 2.45
N ASP A 35 -1.57 -6.67 2.12
CA ASP A 35 -0.74 -7.60 2.88
C ASP A 35 -0.36 -7.07 4.26
N LEU A 36 -0.03 -5.78 4.38
CA LEU A 36 0.20 -5.12 5.66
C LEU A 36 -1.06 -5.19 6.55
N ALA A 37 -2.24 -4.90 5.99
CA ALA A 37 -3.51 -5.04 6.69
C ALA A 37 -3.77 -6.50 7.11
N ARG A 38 -3.59 -7.48 6.21
CA ARG A 38 -3.76 -8.90 6.54
C ARG A 38 -2.81 -9.37 7.63
N ARG A 39 -1.55 -8.92 7.65
CA ARG A 39 -0.60 -9.27 8.73
C ARG A 39 -0.99 -8.67 10.07
N ALA A 40 -1.50 -7.45 10.06
CA ALA A 40 -1.91 -6.73 11.27
C ALA A 40 -3.19 -7.32 11.90
N PHE A 41 -4.18 -7.63 11.06
CA PHE A 41 -5.48 -8.12 11.52
C PHE A 41 -5.56 -9.65 11.56
N GLY A 42 -4.80 -10.36 10.73
CA GLY A 42 -4.76 -11.83 10.70
C GLY A 42 -4.12 -12.44 11.95
N ARG A 43 -3.08 -11.81 12.51
CA ARG A 43 -2.42 -12.29 13.74
C ARG A 43 -3.26 -12.09 15.01
N GLY A 44 -4.10 -11.05 15.06
CA GLY A 44 -4.95 -10.76 16.23
C GLY A 44 -6.36 -11.35 16.16
N ARG A 45 -6.89 -11.63 14.96
CA ARG A 45 -8.28 -12.11 14.78
C ARG A 45 -8.40 -13.63 14.89
N GLN A 46 -7.34 -14.38 14.61
CA GLN A 46 -7.34 -15.85 14.68
C GLN A 46 -7.47 -16.38 16.11
N GLU A 47 -7.08 -15.58 17.11
CA GLU A 47 -7.24 -15.90 18.53
C GLU A 47 -8.58 -15.46 19.14
N ALA A 48 -9.28 -14.49 18.53
CA ALA A 48 -10.42 -13.81 19.16
C ALA A 48 -11.81 -14.24 18.66
N ASP A 49 -11.97 -14.60 17.38
CA ASP A 49 -13.28 -14.97 16.81
C ASP A 49 -13.07 -16.03 15.72
N GLY A 50 -13.56 -17.25 15.95
CA GLY A 50 -13.48 -18.40 15.02
C GLY A 50 -14.09 -18.18 13.62
N ALA A 51 -14.59 -16.98 13.31
CA ALA A 51 -14.87 -16.49 11.98
C ALA A 51 -14.14 -15.15 11.78
N ALA A 52 -12.98 -15.19 11.10
CA ALA A 52 -12.27 -13.97 10.74
C ALA A 52 -13.15 -13.14 9.79
N ALA A 53 -13.74 -12.04 10.29
CA ALA A 53 -14.41 -11.08 9.43
C ALA A 53 -13.44 -10.65 8.31
N ALA A 54 -13.85 -10.81 7.05
CA ALA A 54 -13.01 -10.51 5.91
C ALA A 54 -12.68 -9.00 5.89
N LEU A 55 -11.40 -8.68 5.62
CA LEU A 55 -10.98 -7.29 5.49
C LEU A 55 -11.64 -6.62 4.27
N PRO A 56 -12.09 -5.35 4.37
CA PRO A 56 -12.67 -4.60 3.27
C PRO A 56 -11.58 -4.17 2.29
N LEU A 57 -11.28 -5.02 1.29
CA LEU A 57 -10.13 -4.88 0.38
C LEU A 57 -10.52 -4.68 -1.08
N ASP A 58 -11.75 -4.26 -1.38
CA ASP A 58 -12.16 -3.88 -2.73
C ASP A 58 -11.73 -2.44 -3.07
N PRO A 59 -10.71 -2.23 -3.92
CA PRO A 59 -10.24 -0.89 -4.28
C PRO A 59 -11.30 -0.08 -5.06
N ALA A 60 -12.25 -0.73 -5.73
CA ALA A 60 -13.32 -0.05 -6.46
C ALA A 60 -14.43 0.47 -5.54
N SER A 61 -14.47 0.02 -4.29
CA SER A 61 -15.51 0.39 -3.33
C SER A 61 -15.01 1.49 -2.39
N GLY A 62 -15.43 2.73 -2.66
CA GLY A 62 -15.19 3.88 -1.77
C GLY A 62 -15.55 3.62 -0.29
N PRO A 63 -16.73 3.02 0.01
CA PRO A 63 -17.06 2.62 1.38
C PRO A 63 -16.09 1.62 2.01
N GLN A 64 -15.58 0.64 1.24
CA GLN A 64 -14.59 -0.31 1.75
C GLN A 64 -13.22 0.35 1.98
N ASN A 65 -12.81 1.26 1.10
CA ASN A 65 -11.58 2.05 1.27
C ASN A 65 -11.63 2.89 2.56
N GLN A 66 -12.78 3.51 2.83
CA GLN A 66 -12.98 4.31 4.05
C GLN A 66 -12.99 3.43 5.31
N ALA A 67 -13.64 2.26 5.25
CA ALA A 67 -13.62 1.28 6.34
C ALA A 67 -12.20 0.74 6.61
N LEU A 68 -11.44 0.45 5.56
CA LEU A 68 -10.04 0.04 5.66
C LEU A 68 -9.20 1.12 6.33
N ALA A 69 -9.34 2.39 5.90
CA ALA A 69 -8.62 3.50 6.51
C ALA A 69 -8.90 3.64 8.02
N ALA A 70 -10.16 3.51 8.44
CA ALA A 70 -10.54 3.55 9.85
C ALA A 70 -9.94 2.39 10.65
N LEU A 71 -9.90 1.17 10.09
CA LEU A 71 -9.25 0.02 10.71
C LEU A 71 -7.75 0.25 10.89
N LEU A 72 -7.06 0.71 9.84
CA LEU A 72 -5.62 0.98 9.88
C LEU A 72 -5.29 2.08 10.90
N PHE A 73 -6.09 3.15 10.95
CA PHE A 73 -5.97 4.20 11.96
C PHE A 73 -6.11 3.63 13.39
N GLY A 74 -7.16 2.85 13.64
CA GLY A 74 -7.38 2.23 14.94
C GLY A 74 -6.25 1.29 15.35
N ARG A 75 -5.66 0.56 14.39
CA ARG A 75 -4.51 -0.31 14.66
C ARG A 75 -3.23 0.48 14.92
N ALA A 76 -2.96 1.52 14.15
CA ALA A 76 -1.79 2.38 14.36
C ALA A 76 -1.79 3.06 15.73
N PHE A 77 -2.98 3.33 16.28
CA PHE A 77 -3.10 3.86 17.65
C PHE A 77 -2.80 2.82 18.73
N GLN A 78 -3.07 1.53 18.47
CA GLN A 78 -2.93 0.45 19.46
C GLN A 78 -1.60 -0.30 19.36
N ASP A 79 -0.93 -0.24 18.21
CA ASP A 79 0.26 -1.01 17.88
C ASP A 79 1.31 -0.10 17.23
N GLU A 80 2.31 0.27 18.02
CA GLU A 80 3.39 1.16 17.59
C GLU A 80 4.29 0.50 16.52
N ALA A 81 4.45 -0.83 16.56
CA ALA A 81 5.22 -1.55 15.55
C ALA A 81 4.48 -1.48 14.20
N PHE A 82 3.17 -1.68 14.21
CA PHE A 82 2.33 -1.48 13.03
C PHE A 82 2.38 -0.02 12.55
N ALA A 83 2.31 0.95 13.46
CA ALA A 83 2.42 2.36 13.11
C ALA A 83 3.74 2.67 12.39
N ALA A 84 4.86 2.10 12.84
CA ALA A 84 6.16 2.23 12.20
C ALA A 84 6.20 1.53 10.82
N GLU A 85 5.62 0.33 10.69
CA GLU A 85 5.51 -0.36 9.40
C GLU A 85 4.66 0.43 8.40
N TYR A 86 3.53 1.00 8.84
CA TYR A 86 2.65 1.81 8.00
C TYR A 86 3.36 3.07 7.50
N ARG A 87 4.11 3.78 8.36
CA ARG A 87 4.89 4.96 7.93
C ARG A 87 5.89 4.61 6.82
N ARG A 88 6.62 3.50 6.97
CA ARG A 88 7.57 3.03 5.94
C ARG A 88 6.85 2.67 4.64
N TRP A 89 5.69 2.03 4.72
CA TRP A 89 4.87 1.76 3.56
C TRP A 89 4.45 3.06 2.86
N GLU A 90 3.92 4.03 3.61
CA GLU A 90 3.46 5.32 3.10
C GLU A 90 4.59 6.07 2.38
N GLU A 91 5.78 6.16 2.97
CA GLU A 91 6.96 6.78 2.36
C GLU A 91 7.32 6.13 1.02
N SER A 92 7.24 4.80 0.92
CA SER A 92 7.53 4.06 -0.31
C SER A 92 6.43 4.14 -1.36
N ALA A 93 5.16 4.14 -0.92
CA ALA A 93 3.99 4.14 -1.80
C ALA A 93 3.67 5.55 -2.33
N ARG A 94 4.03 6.60 -1.57
CA ARG A 94 3.84 8.00 -1.94
C ARG A 94 4.42 8.32 -3.31
N ALA A 95 5.61 7.80 -3.62
CA ALA A 95 6.21 7.99 -4.93
C ALA A 95 5.33 7.44 -6.07
N VAL A 96 4.59 6.36 -5.83
CA VAL A 96 3.75 5.71 -6.84
C VAL A 96 2.53 6.57 -7.17
N TYR A 97 1.77 7.01 -6.17
CA TYR A 97 0.54 7.78 -6.41
C TYR A 97 0.76 9.30 -6.55
N THR A 98 1.90 9.86 -6.12
CA THR A 98 2.28 11.24 -6.41
C THR A 98 2.89 11.40 -7.81
N SER A 99 3.46 10.34 -8.40
CA SER A 99 4.05 10.41 -9.76
C SER A 99 3.04 10.61 -10.89
N VAL A 100 1.74 10.56 -10.60
CA VAL A 100 0.68 10.88 -11.58
C VAL A 100 0.80 12.35 -12.06
N ASP A 101 1.50 13.20 -11.31
CA ASP A 101 1.80 14.60 -11.70
C ASP A 101 3.27 14.84 -12.12
N ASN A 102 4.20 13.90 -11.90
CA ASN A 102 5.58 14.04 -12.37
C ASN A 102 6.26 12.68 -12.51
N SER A 103 6.62 12.35 -13.74
CA SER A 103 7.20 11.10 -14.20
C SER A 103 8.56 10.83 -13.55
N THR A 104 8.57 10.18 -12.38
CA THR A 104 9.75 9.50 -11.86
C THR A 104 9.31 8.24 -11.12
N VAL A 105 9.38 7.11 -11.83
CA VAL A 105 9.17 5.77 -11.26
C VAL A 105 10.37 5.46 -10.36
N VAL A 106 10.21 5.63 -9.05
CA VAL A 106 11.20 5.18 -8.06
C VAL A 106 10.82 3.76 -7.67
N ASN A 107 11.53 2.78 -8.24
CA ASN A 107 11.29 1.37 -7.96
C ASN A 107 11.90 1.03 -6.59
N SER A 108 11.08 1.03 -5.53
CA SER A 108 11.50 0.59 -4.21
C SER A 108 11.31 -0.92 -4.08
N VAL A 109 12.36 -1.68 -4.36
CA VAL A 109 12.43 -3.13 -4.09
C VAL A 109 12.72 -3.30 -2.59
N SER A 110 11.68 -3.28 -1.77
CA SER A 110 11.75 -3.71 -0.37
C SER A 110 11.50 -5.21 -0.29
N GLY A 111 12.54 -5.98 -0.60
CA GLY A 111 12.57 -7.41 -0.33
C GLY A 111 14.02 -7.82 -0.15
N GLU A 112 14.32 -8.59 0.89
CA GLU A 112 15.60 -9.27 1.07
C GLU A 112 15.86 -10.35 0.00
N ALA A 113 15.65 -10.03 -1.27
CA ALA A 113 16.09 -10.82 -2.39
C ALA A 113 17.45 -10.26 -2.82
N ARG A 114 18.52 -10.91 -2.34
CA ARG A 114 19.86 -10.79 -2.94
C ARG A 114 19.79 -11.31 -4.37
N VAL A 115 19.31 -10.49 -5.31
CA VAL A 115 19.46 -10.75 -6.75
C VAL A 115 20.61 -9.88 -7.23
N ARG A 116 21.76 -10.52 -7.33
CA ARG A 116 22.93 -10.05 -8.05
C ARG A 116 22.49 -9.76 -9.50
N THR A 117 22.71 -8.51 -9.93
CA THR A 117 22.56 -7.99 -11.30
C THR A 117 21.13 -7.60 -11.71
N LEU A 118 20.79 -6.33 -11.45
CA LEU A 118 19.70 -5.62 -12.11
C LEU A 118 20.19 -5.16 -13.49
N TYR A 119 19.67 -5.77 -14.57
CA TYR A 119 19.78 -5.18 -15.91
C TYR A 119 18.70 -4.10 -16.05
N GLN A 120 19.09 -2.83 -15.94
CA GLN A 120 18.24 -1.70 -16.33
C GLN A 120 18.22 -1.60 -17.86
N GLY A 121 17.23 -2.23 -18.49
CA GLY A 121 16.92 -2.02 -19.90
C GLY A 121 16.03 -0.80 -20.09
N ARG A 122 16.63 0.38 -20.25
CA ARG A 122 15.95 1.60 -20.72
C ARG A 122 16.17 1.69 -22.23
N ASP A 123 15.29 1.05 -22.99
CA ASP A 123 14.79 1.44 -24.33
C ASP A 123 14.16 0.23 -25.02
N ILE A 124 12.84 0.30 -25.26
CA ILE A 124 12.16 -0.60 -26.20
C ILE A 124 11.72 0.29 -27.37
N THR A 125 12.49 0.28 -28.46
CA THR A 125 12.04 0.85 -29.73
C THR A 125 11.57 -0.29 -30.61
N VAL A 126 10.25 -0.39 -30.84
CA VAL A 126 9.69 -1.34 -31.80
C VAL A 126 9.62 -0.64 -33.15
N ARG A 127 10.34 -1.14 -34.16
CA ARG A 127 10.14 -0.74 -35.57
C ARG A 127 9.48 -1.88 -36.32
N PRO A 128 8.39 -1.64 -37.08
CA PRO A 128 7.82 -2.64 -37.97
C PRO A 128 8.66 -2.73 -39.25
N HIS A 129 8.86 -3.97 -39.74
CA HIS A 129 9.28 -4.25 -41.11
C HIS A 129 8.05 -4.45 -41.99
#